data_AF-A0A7G8G023-F1
#
_entry.id   AF-A0A7G8G023-F1
#
_cell.length_a   1.000
_cell.length_b   1.000
_cell.length_c   1.000
_cell.angle_alpha   90.00
_cell.angle_beta   90.00
_cell.angle_gamma   90.00
#
_symmetry.space_group_name_H-M   'P 1'
#
loop_
_entity.id
_entity.type
_entity.pdbx_description
1 polymer ?
#
loop_
_entity_poly.entity_id
_entity_poly.type
_entity_poly.pdbx_seq_one_letter_code
_entity_poly.pdbx_strand_id
1 'polypeptide(L)' 'MSVAIAVLAALLGLTGLGVYTAFGPPSKNLDDPFDDHED' A
#
# COMPACT_ATOMS: atom_id res chain seq x y z
N MET A 1 -11.70 10.75 -23.64
CA MET A 1 -11.57 10.39 -22.21
C MET A 1 -11.37 11.68 -21.42
N SER A 2 -12.15 11.92 -20.38
CA SER A 2 -12.03 13.16 -19.57
C SER A 2 -10.74 13.13 -18.74
N VAL A 3 -10.01 14.25 -18.67
CA VAL A 3 -8.81 14.39 -17.85
C VAL A 3 -9.11 14.14 -16.37
N ALA A 4 -10.25 14.63 -15.88
CA ALA A 4 -10.66 14.41 -14.49
C ALA A 4 -10.87 12.91 -14.18
N ILE A 5 -11.44 12.15 -15.13
CA ILE A 5 -11.63 10.71 -14.98
C ILE A 5 -10.28 9.98 -14.99
N ALA A 6 -9.35 10.39 -15.85
CA ALA A 6 -8.00 9.82 -15.89
C ALA A 6 -7.24 10.06 -14.57
N VAL A 7 -7.33 11.27 -14.02
CA VAL A 7 -6.73 11.60 -12.72
C VAL A 7 -7.36 10.78 -11.60
N LEU A 8 -8.70 10.68 -11.57
CA LEU A 8 -9.40 9.88 -10.55
C LEU A 8 -9.01 8.40 -10.62
N ALA A 9 -8.93 7.81 -11.82
CA ALA A 9 -8.51 6.43 -12.00
C ALA A 9 -7.06 6.21 -11.53
N ALA A 10 -6.15 7.15 -11.82
CA ALA A 10 -4.78 7.09 -11.33
C ALA A 10 -4.71 7.18 -9.80
N LEU A 11 -5.48 8.07 -9.18
CA LEU A 11 -5.54 8.20 -7.72
C LEU A 11 -6.04 6.91 -7.06
N LEU A 12 -7.13 6.32 -7.58
CA LEU A 12 -7.66 5.05 -7.10
C LEU A 12 -6.65 3.90 -7.28
N GLY A 13 -5.98 3.85 -8.43
CA GLY A 13 -4.95 2.85 -8.71
C GLY A 13 -3.75 2.95 -7.75
N LEU A 14 -3.23 4.16 -7.55
CA LEU A 14 -2.12 4.40 -6.63
C LEU A 14 -2.53 4.11 -5.18
N THR A 15 -3.75 4.47 -4.79
CA THR A 15 -4.28 4.18 -3.45
C THR A 15 -4.40 2.68 -3.23
N GLY A 16 -5.00 1.95 -4.18
CA GLY A 16 -5.12 0.50 -4.12
C GLY A 16 -3.76 -0.20 -4.09
N LEU A 17 -2.80 0.27 -4.90
CA LEU A 17 -1.43 -0.23 -4.89
C LEU A 17 -0.75 0.00 -3.54
N GLY A 18 -0.92 1.18 -2.95
CA GLY A 18 -0.41 1.51 -1.61
C GLY A 18 -0.97 0.57 -0.54
N VAL A 19 -2.29 0.35 -0.53
CA VAL A 19 -2.91 -0.59 0.41
C VAL A 19 -2.42 -2.03 0.21
N TYR A 20 -2.33 -2.49 -1.04
CA TYR A 20 -1.84 -3.83 -1.36
C TYR A 20 -0.39 -4.04 -0.93
N THR A 21 0.46 -3.04 -1.12
CA THR A 21 1.88 -3.12 -0.74
C THR A 21 2.07 -3.03 0.77
N ALA A 22 1.36 -2.12 1.45
CA ALA A 22 1.51 -1.89 2.88
C ALA A 22 0.89 -2.99 3.76
N PHE A 23 -0.24 -3.57 3.33
CA PHE A 23 -1.02 -4.50 4.17
C PHE A 23 -1.34 -5.84 3.49
N GLY A 24 -0.91 -6.05 2.24
CA GLY A 24 -1.19 -7.25 1.47
C GLY A 24 -0.10 -8.32 1.57
N PRO A 25 -0.09 -9.30 0.65
CA PRO A 25 0.95 -10.33 0.58
C PRO A 25 2.40 -9.82 0.64
N PRO A 26 2.76 -8.68 0.01
CA PRO A 26 4.12 -8.14 0.09
C PRO A 26 4.57 -7.78 1.51
N SER A 27 3.64 -7.43 2.41
CA SER A 27 3.99 -6.99 3.75
C SER A 27 4.25 -8.12 4.75
N LYS A 28 3.93 -9.37 4.38
CA LYS A 28 3.94 -10.53 5.30
C LYS A 28 5.33 -10.99 5.73
N ASN A 29 6.36 -10.63 4.98
CA ASN A 29 7.75 -11.01 5.26
C ASN A 29 8.56 -9.80 5.78
N LEU A 30 7.89 -8.71 6.19
CA LEU A 30 8.57 -7.67 6.97
C LEU A 30 8.51 -8.09 8.44
N ASP A 31 9.69 -8.23 9.04
CA ASP A 31 9.81 -8.44 10.47
C ASP A 31 9.32 -7.20 11.22
N ASP A 32 8.66 -7.42 12.35
CA ASP A 32 8.26 -6.32 13.22
C ASP A 32 9.52 -5.78 13.92
N PRO A 33 9.90 -4.50 13.70
CA PRO A 33 11.09 -3.92 14.32
C PRO A 33 10.96 -3.76 15.85
N PHE A 34 9.79 -4.04 16.42
CA PHE A 34 9.54 -3.97 17.85
C PHE A 34 9.62 -5.34 18.56
N ASP A 35 9.66 -6.46 17.82
CA ASP A 35 9.78 -7.81 18.40
C ASP A 35 11.12 -8.00 19.16
N ASP A 36 12.19 -7.34 18.70
CA ASP A 36 13.54 -7.39 19.29
C ASP A 36 13.68 -6.55 20.59
N HIS A 37 12.59 -5.94 21.07
CA HIS A 37 12.57 -5.04 22.22
C HIS A 37 11.65 -5.51 23.36
N GLU A 38 11.20 -6.78 23.31
CA GLU A 38 10.28 -7.36 24.29
C GLU A 38 10.96 -8.03 25.51
N ASP A 39 12.25 -7.75 25.78
CA ASP A 39 13.01 -8.24 26.95
C ASP A 39 13.21 -7.23 28.10
#